data_AF-A0AB73PEX8-F1
#
_entry.id   AF-A0AB73PEX8-F1
#
_cell.length_a   1.000
_cell.length_b   1.000
_cell.length_c   1.000
_cell.angle_alpha   90.00
_cell.angle_beta   90.00
_cell.angle_gamma   90.00
#
_symmetry.space_group_name_H-M   'P 1'
#
loop_
_entity.id
_entity.type
_entity.pdbx_description
1 polymer ?
#
loop_
_entity_poly.entity_id
_entity_poly.type
_entity_poly.pdbx_seq_one_letter_code
_entity_poly.pdbx_strand_id
1 'polypeptide(L)'
;MKISINSVMGMLYYLGLTVYLIFMTLTQTMFFNYFRGSAYVIILIFIIGVSYFKELVSVLSKNTGVVDLIYLIIISAFTFFIGGNELLCTTALVYVSRDMEIKNIVKYTCFLLFVELIIVIFSSKVGVISSYTEMRGGLLRKYLGFRYFLYPSAIMFNIVAAYVYSYQKKIKLLTLFLFLIMTVYIYVNTYAKLS
;
A
#
# COMPACT_ATOMS: atom_id res chain seq x y z
N MET A 1 -20.02 15.87 -21.05
CA MET A 1 -18.75 15.10 -21.01
C MET A 1 -19.11 13.62 -20.86
N LYS A 2 -18.93 12.78 -21.88
CA LYS A 2 -19.19 11.33 -21.79
C LYS A 2 -17.98 10.65 -21.15
N ILE A 3 -18.13 10.15 -19.92
CA ILE A 3 -17.09 9.35 -19.27
C ILE A 3 -17.05 7.98 -19.97
N SER A 4 -15.86 7.54 -20.40
CA SER A 4 -15.70 6.21 -21.01
C SER A 4 -15.71 5.12 -19.94
N ILE A 5 -16.23 3.93 -20.27
CA ILE A 5 -16.27 2.78 -19.35
C ILE A 5 -14.86 2.42 -18.84
N ASN A 6 -13.86 2.48 -19.71
CA ASN A 6 -12.46 2.27 -19.33
C ASN A 6 -11.96 3.29 -18.28
N SER A 7 -12.39 4.55 -18.39
CA SER A 7 -12.09 5.57 -17.38
C SER A 7 -12.76 5.24 -16.03
N VAL A 8 -13.99 4.74 -16.03
CA VAL A 8 -14.69 4.32 -14.81
C VAL A 8 -13.97 3.15 -14.15
N MET A 9 -13.60 2.13 -14.92
CA MET A 9 -12.85 0.97 -14.43
C MET A 9 -11.48 1.39 -13.85
N GLY A 10 -10.81 2.35 -14.48
CA GLY A 10 -9.60 2.97 -13.95
C GLY A 10 -9.82 3.66 -12.61
N MET A 11 -10.85 4.50 -12.51
CA MET A 11 -11.19 5.20 -11.26
C MET A 11 -11.51 4.22 -10.12
N LEU A 12 -12.28 3.16 -10.39
CA LEU A 12 -12.59 2.13 -9.41
C LEU A 12 -11.33 1.41 -8.94
N TYR A 13 -10.44 1.04 -9.86
CA TYR A 13 -9.16 0.42 -9.50
C TYR A 13 -8.32 1.32 -8.60
N TYR A 14 -8.10 2.59 -8.98
CA TYR A 14 -7.28 3.50 -8.18
C TYR A 14 -7.94 3.83 -6.84
N LEU A 15 -9.27 3.87 -6.75
CA LEU A 15 -10.00 4.01 -5.49
C LEU A 15 -9.70 2.84 -4.55
N GLY A 16 -9.85 1.60 -5.03
CA GLY A 16 -9.54 0.40 -4.26
C GLY A 16 -8.06 0.34 -3.85
N LEU A 17 -7.14 0.63 -4.77
CA LEU A 17 -5.70 0.65 -4.52
C LEU A 17 -5.33 1.72 -3.46
N THR A 18 -5.93 2.90 -3.52
CA THR A 18 -5.67 3.99 -2.56
C THR A 18 -6.09 3.58 -1.16
N VAL A 19 -7.32 3.09 -1.00
CA VAL A 19 -7.83 2.66 0.29
C VAL A 19 -7.01 1.49 0.83
N TYR A 20 -6.67 0.51 -0.02
CA TYR A 20 -5.84 -0.60 0.39
C TYR A 20 -4.44 -0.15 0.85
N LEU A 21 -3.72 0.63 0.04
CA LEU A 21 -2.36 1.07 0.38
C LEU A 21 -2.34 1.86 1.68
N ILE A 22 -3.23 2.86 1.81
CA ILE A 22 -3.32 3.68 3.02
C ILE A 22 -3.57 2.78 4.23
N PHE A 23 -4.66 2.02 4.24
CA PHE A 23 -5.04 1.31 5.46
C PHE A 23 -4.14 0.13 5.78
N MET A 24 -3.59 -0.57 4.78
CA MET A 24 -2.64 -1.66 5.01
C MET A 24 -1.28 -1.16 5.47
N THR A 25 -0.82 0.02 5.04
CA THR A 25 0.36 0.66 5.66
C THR A 25 0.03 1.08 7.09
N LEU A 26 -1.13 1.70 7.31
CA LEU A 26 -1.52 2.19 8.64
C LEU A 26 -1.71 1.04 9.65
N THR A 27 -2.07 -0.18 9.23
CA THR A 27 -2.12 -1.35 10.14
C THR A 27 -0.76 -1.70 10.75
N GLN A 28 0.34 -1.33 10.06
CA GLN A 28 1.73 -1.48 10.53
C GLN A 28 2.17 -0.32 11.44
N THR A 29 1.28 0.62 11.74
CA THR A 29 1.55 1.82 12.54
C THR A 29 0.66 1.91 13.77
N MET A 30 0.95 2.89 14.63
CA MET A 30 0.09 3.17 15.78
C MET A 30 -1.27 3.76 15.39
N PHE A 31 -1.45 4.24 14.16
CA PHE A 31 -2.78 4.65 13.66
C PHE A 31 -3.80 3.52 13.67
N PHE A 32 -3.36 2.26 13.59
CA PHE A 32 -4.29 1.12 13.67
C PHE A 32 -5.14 1.12 14.93
N ASN A 33 -4.66 1.72 16.02
CA ASN A 33 -5.42 1.81 17.26
C ASN A 33 -6.72 2.63 17.10
N TYR A 34 -6.80 3.51 16.09
CA TYR A 34 -8.00 4.31 15.82
C TYR A 34 -9.07 3.61 14.99
N PHE A 35 -8.72 2.54 14.25
CA PHE A 35 -9.66 1.87 13.35
C PHE A 35 -9.64 0.34 13.45
N ARG A 36 -9.08 -0.21 14.53
CA ARG A 36 -9.12 -1.65 14.81
C ARG A 36 -10.57 -2.13 15.01
N GLY A 37 -10.82 -3.41 14.72
CA GLY A 37 -12.12 -4.05 14.95
C GLY A 37 -13.06 -3.87 13.75
N SER A 38 -14.30 -3.45 14.00
CA SER A 38 -15.34 -3.33 12.97
C SER A 38 -14.95 -2.37 11.84
N ALA A 39 -14.32 -1.24 12.16
CA ALA A 39 -13.86 -0.27 11.15
C ALA A 39 -12.87 -0.89 10.16
N TYR A 40 -11.89 -1.67 10.65
CA TYR A 40 -10.96 -2.43 9.80
C TYR A 40 -11.72 -3.39 8.88
N VAL A 41 -12.70 -4.13 9.41
CA VAL A 41 -13.48 -5.07 8.59
C VAL A 41 -14.28 -4.34 7.50
N ILE A 42 -14.87 -3.18 7.82
CA ILE A 42 -15.59 -2.36 6.82
C ILE A 42 -14.65 -1.90 5.70
N ILE A 43 -13.41 -1.52 6.03
CA ILE A 43 -12.40 -1.14 5.03
C ILE A 43 -12.07 -2.31 4.10
N LEU A 44 -11.89 -3.52 4.63
CA LEU A 44 -11.62 -4.71 3.82
C LEU A 44 -12.81 -5.05 2.91
N ILE A 45 -14.03 -4.99 3.43
CA ILE A 45 -15.26 -5.17 2.65
C ILE A 45 -15.35 -4.14 1.53
N PHE A 46 -14.99 -2.87 1.81
CA PHE A 46 -14.99 -1.82 0.80
C PHE A 46 -13.99 -2.11 -0.33
N ILE A 47 -12.75 -2.51 0.00
CA ILE A 47 -11.72 -2.84 -1.00
C ILE A 47 -12.20 -3.96 -1.93
N ILE A 48 -12.80 -5.00 -1.36
CA ILE A 48 -13.35 -6.12 -2.10
C ILE A 48 -14.58 -5.71 -2.91
N GLY A 49 -15.49 -4.96 -2.32
CA GLY A 49 -16.68 -4.44 -3.00
C GLY A 49 -16.32 -3.62 -4.24
N VAL A 50 -15.34 -2.73 -4.14
CA VAL A 50 -14.84 -1.93 -5.28
C VAL A 50 -14.19 -2.81 -6.35
N SER A 51 -13.42 -3.83 -5.94
CA SER A 51 -12.76 -4.76 -6.87
C SER A 51 -13.79 -5.57 -7.67
N TYR A 52 -14.80 -6.13 -6.99
CA TYR A 52 -15.89 -6.86 -7.63
C TYR A 52 -16.77 -5.94 -8.49
N PHE A 53 -17.03 -4.71 -8.03
CA PHE A 53 -17.82 -3.75 -8.78
C PHE A 53 -17.12 -3.35 -10.09
N LYS A 54 -15.79 -3.16 -10.07
CA LYS A 54 -15.01 -2.97 -11.30
C LYS A 54 -15.20 -4.14 -12.28
N GLU A 55 -15.18 -5.37 -11.77
CA GLU A 55 -15.36 -6.56 -12.61
C GLU A 55 -16.79 -6.68 -13.17
N LEU A 56 -17.80 -6.32 -12.40
CA LEU A 56 -19.18 -6.24 -12.88
C LEU A 56 -19.33 -5.20 -14.01
N VAL A 57 -18.64 -4.06 -13.91
CA VAL A 57 -18.59 -3.07 -15.00
C VAL A 57 -17.89 -3.66 -16.24
N SER A 58 -16.84 -4.48 -16.05
CA SER A 58 -16.15 -5.19 -17.14
C SER A 58 -17.10 -6.15 -17.87
N VAL A 59 -17.91 -6.93 -17.15
CA VAL A 59 -18.96 -7.84 -17.69
C VAL A 59 -19.91 -7.11 -18.63
N LEU A 60 -20.35 -5.91 -18.26
CA LEU A 60 -21.27 -5.11 -19.08
C LEU A 60 -20.62 -4.56 -20.36
N SER A 61 -19.28 -4.57 -20.44
CA SER A 61 -18.52 -3.93 -21.52
C SER A 61 -17.82 -4.91 -22.46
N LYS A 62 -17.52 -6.13 -22.00
CA LYS A 62 -16.70 -7.12 -22.72
C LYS A 62 -17.35 -8.51 -22.65
N ASN A 63 -17.34 -9.23 -23.77
CA ASN A 63 -17.83 -10.61 -23.81
C ASN A 63 -17.06 -11.58 -22.89
N THR A 64 -15.80 -11.28 -22.52
CA THR A 64 -15.00 -12.11 -21.61
C THR A 64 -15.23 -11.82 -20.12
N GLY A 65 -15.97 -10.76 -19.77
CA GLY A 65 -16.04 -10.30 -18.37
C GLY A 65 -16.68 -11.31 -17.42
N VAL A 66 -17.59 -12.17 -17.90
CA VAL A 66 -18.18 -13.24 -17.07
C VAL A 66 -17.12 -14.25 -16.63
N VAL A 67 -16.24 -14.64 -17.56
CA VAL A 67 -15.14 -15.56 -17.28
C VAL A 67 -14.16 -14.93 -16.29
N ASP A 68 -13.83 -13.66 -16.47
CA ASP A 68 -12.96 -12.92 -15.55
C ASP A 68 -13.55 -12.81 -14.14
N LEU A 69 -14.87 -12.59 -14.01
CA LEU A 69 -15.57 -12.59 -12.73
C LEU A 69 -15.52 -13.95 -12.03
N ILE A 70 -15.69 -15.04 -12.78
CA ILE A 70 -15.58 -16.40 -12.24
C ILE A 70 -14.16 -16.65 -11.72
N TYR A 71 -13.13 -16.26 -12.48
CA TYR A 71 -11.74 -16.36 -12.01
C TYR A 71 -11.49 -15.53 -10.75
N LEU A 72 -12.00 -14.30 -10.67
CA LEU A 72 -11.91 -13.47 -9.47
C LEU A 72 -12.56 -14.16 -8.26
N ILE A 73 -13.72 -14.78 -8.43
CA ILE A 73 -14.39 -15.52 -7.34
C ILE A 73 -13.54 -16.70 -6.89
N ILE A 74 -13.04 -17.51 -7.82
CA ILE A 74 -12.23 -18.70 -7.50
C ILE A 74 -10.94 -18.31 -6.77
N ILE A 75 -10.19 -17.34 -7.29
CA ILE A 75 -8.91 -16.93 -6.68
C ILE A 75 -9.14 -16.24 -5.32
N SER A 76 -10.22 -15.46 -5.18
CA SER A 76 -10.57 -14.83 -3.89
C SER A 76 -10.92 -15.89 -2.86
N ALA A 77 -11.76 -16.87 -3.20
CA ALA A 77 -12.08 -17.98 -2.30
C ALA A 77 -10.82 -18.74 -1.87
N PHE A 78 -9.97 -19.13 -2.82
CA PHE A 78 -8.73 -19.85 -2.53
C PHE A 78 -7.79 -19.07 -1.60
N THR A 79 -7.59 -17.77 -1.89
CA THR A 79 -6.66 -16.93 -1.14
C THR A 79 -7.19 -16.56 0.26
N PHE A 80 -8.51 -16.48 0.43
CA PHE A 80 -9.15 -16.37 1.74
C PHE A 80 -8.86 -17.58 2.62
N PHE A 81 -9.01 -18.80 2.09
CA PHE A 81 -8.76 -20.01 2.88
C PHE A 81 -7.30 -20.18 3.30
N ILE A 82 -6.36 -19.65 2.51
CA ILE A 82 -4.91 -19.76 2.80
C ILE A 82 -4.42 -18.64 3.73
N GLY A 83 -4.77 -17.40 3.43
CA GLY A 83 -4.15 -16.22 4.06
C GLY A 83 -5.15 -15.22 4.64
N GLY A 84 -6.43 -15.59 4.73
CA GLY A 84 -7.48 -14.75 5.30
C GLY A 84 -7.77 -13.48 4.48
N ASN A 85 -8.32 -12.48 5.16
CA ASN A 85 -8.82 -11.26 4.52
C ASN A 85 -7.72 -10.44 3.82
N GLU A 86 -6.52 -10.39 4.39
CA GLU A 86 -5.41 -9.58 3.86
C GLU A 86 -4.91 -10.13 2.53
N LEU A 87 -4.71 -11.46 2.46
CA LEU A 87 -4.30 -12.12 1.23
C LEU A 87 -5.39 -11.99 0.16
N LEU A 88 -6.66 -12.19 0.53
CA LEU A 88 -7.81 -12.00 -0.37
C LEU A 88 -7.89 -10.57 -0.94
N CYS A 89 -7.71 -9.54 -0.13
CA CYS A 89 -7.74 -8.15 -0.62
C CYS A 89 -6.59 -7.87 -1.59
N THR A 90 -5.40 -8.36 -1.25
CA THR A 90 -4.20 -8.19 -2.07
C THR A 90 -4.37 -8.87 -3.43
N THR A 91 -4.82 -10.12 -3.44
CA THR A 91 -4.94 -10.93 -4.66
C THR A 91 -6.08 -10.44 -5.54
N ALA A 92 -7.21 -10.03 -4.95
CA ALA A 92 -8.30 -9.40 -5.70
C ALA A 92 -7.82 -8.13 -6.41
N LEU A 93 -7.13 -7.22 -5.72
CA LEU A 93 -6.59 -6.00 -6.32
C LEU A 93 -5.56 -6.27 -7.40
N VAL A 94 -4.66 -7.23 -7.19
CA VAL A 94 -3.69 -7.66 -8.21
C VAL A 94 -4.42 -8.21 -9.43
N TYR A 95 -5.42 -9.07 -9.24
CA TYR A 95 -6.19 -9.65 -10.34
C TYR A 95 -6.92 -8.58 -11.15
N VAL A 96 -7.63 -7.68 -10.48
CA VAL A 96 -8.36 -6.62 -11.18
C VAL A 96 -7.43 -5.60 -11.81
N SER A 97 -6.14 -5.56 -11.48
CA SER A 97 -5.18 -4.66 -12.13
C SER A 97 -4.76 -5.08 -13.56
N ARG A 98 -5.21 -6.25 -14.04
CA ARG A 98 -4.76 -6.87 -15.31
C ARG A 98 -4.90 -6.00 -16.55
N ASP A 99 -5.85 -5.08 -16.56
CA ASP A 99 -6.12 -4.15 -17.66
C ASP A 99 -5.49 -2.76 -17.47
N MET A 100 -4.66 -2.60 -16.43
CA MET A 100 -4.01 -1.36 -16.06
C MET A 100 -2.51 -1.39 -16.39
N GLU A 101 -1.95 -0.24 -16.76
CA GLU A 101 -0.52 -0.13 -17.02
C GLU A 101 0.28 -0.20 -15.71
N ILE A 102 1.07 -1.26 -15.54
CA ILE A 102 1.86 -1.50 -14.32
C ILE A 102 2.76 -0.32 -13.94
N LYS A 103 3.29 0.41 -14.92
CA LYS A 103 4.13 1.59 -14.69
C LYS A 103 3.36 2.70 -13.95
N ASN A 104 2.08 2.89 -14.27
CA ASN A 104 1.23 3.88 -13.62
C ASN A 104 0.87 3.43 -12.21
N ILE A 105 0.59 2.14 -12.00
CA ILE A 105 0.38 1.54 -10.69
C ILE A 105 1.59 1.80 -9.80
N VAL A 106 2.80 1.41 -10.24
CA VAL A 106 4.02 1.55 -9.44
C VAL A 106 4.32 3.02 -9.13
N LYS A 107 4.14 3.93 -10.10
CA LYS A 107 4.34 5.36 -9.89
C LYS A 107 3.36 5.92 -8.85
N TYR A 108 2.10 5.49 -8.90
CA TYR A 108 1.06 5.88 -7.95
C TYR A 108 1.33 5.33 -6.55
N THR A 109 1.68 4.06 -6.44
CA THR A 109 2.09 3.41 -5.19
C THR A 109 3.31 4.10 -4.57
N CYS A 110 4.32 4.43 -5.38
CA CYS A 110 5.49 5.16 -4.92
C CYS A 110 5.12 6.51 -4.26
N PHE A 111 4.20 7.24 -4.89
CA PHE A 111 3.72 8.52 -4.35
C PHE A 111 2.98 8.34 -3.03
N LEU A 112 2.03 7.40 -2.96
CA LEU A 112 1.25 7.14 -1.75
C LEU A 112 2.14 6.70 -0.58
N LEU A 113 3.01 5.72 -0.79
CA LEU A 113 3.93 5.24 0.26
C LEU A 113 4.84 6.36 0.78
N PHE A 114 5.33 7.24 -0.10
CA PHE A 114 6.15 8.38 0.30
C PHE A 114 5.38 9.36 1.18
N VAL A 115 4.14 9.71 0.79
CA VAL A 115 3.27 10.59 1.57
C VAL A 115 2.93 9.97 2.92
N GLU A 116 2.52 8.70 2.94
CA GLU A 116 2.20 7.96 4.16
C GLU A 116 3.38 7.89 5.13
N LEU A 117 4.59 7.59 4.63
CA LEU A 117 5.79 7.54 5.45
C LEU A 117 6.06 8.87 6.15
N ILE A 118 5.94 9.99 5.42
CA ILE A 118 6.09 11.33 6.00
C ILE A 118 5.02 11.60 7.05
N ILE A 119 3.76 11.30 6.74
CA ILE A 119 2.63 11.52 7.66
C ILE A 119 2.82 10.73 8.95
N VAL A 120 3.20 9.46 8.88
CA VAL A 120 3.39 8.59 10.05
C VAL A 120 4.54 9.11 10.92
N ILE A 121 5.70 9.37 10.32
CA ILE A 121 6.88 9.86 11.05
C ILE A 121 6.56 11.22 11.69
N PHE A 122 5.96 12.15 10.95
CA PHE A 122 5.62 13.46 11.47
C PHE A 122 4.60 13.37 12.61
N SER A 123 3.51 12.62 12.42
CA SER A 123 2.47 12.40 13.43
C SER A 123 3.05 11.82 14.73
N SER A 124 4.03 10.93 14.62
CA SER A 124 4.72 10.37 15.77
C SER A 124 5.56 11.39 16.55
N LYS A 125 6.15 12.37 15.84
CA LYS A 125 6.97 13.43 16.45
C LYS A 125 6.13 14.48 17.16
N VAL A 126 4.98 14.83 16.58
CA VAL A 126 4.07 15.82 17.16
C VAL A 126 3.10 15.22 18.20
N GLY A 127 3.19 13.90 18.46
CA GLY A 127 2.39 13.22 19.47
C GLY A 127 0.96 12.87 19.06
N VAL A 128 0.62 12.96 17.76
CA VAL A 128 -0.68 12.50 17.24
C VAL A 128 -0.81 10.99 17.38
N ILE A 129 0.28 10.24 17.15
CA ILE A 129 0.36 8.81 17.45
C ILE A 129 1.54 8.54 18.38
N SER A 130 1.45 7.48 19.17
CA SER A 130 2.57 7.05 20.00
C SER A 130 3.73 6.53 19.14
N SER A 131 4.94 6.61 19.69
CA SER A 131 6.12 5.93 19.15
C SER A 131 6.86 5.27 20.30
N TYR A 132 7.21 3.99 20.13
CA TYR A 132 8.00 3.27 21.12
C TYR A 132 9.50 3.44 20.88
N THR A 133 10.23 3.22 21.96
CA THR A 133 11.68 3.04 21.95
C THR A 133 12.02 1.72 22.62
N GLU A 134 12.83 0.90 21.96
CA GLU A 134 13.31 -0.37 22.50
C GLU A 134 14.83 -0.28 22.69
N MET A 135 15.35 -0.81 23.80
CA MET A 135 16.79 -0.96 24.00
C MET A 135 17.16 -2.42 23.74
N ARG A 136 17.95 -2.68 22.69
CA ARG A 136 18.37 -4.04 22.33
C ARG A 136 19.85 -4.05 21.95
N GLY A 137 20.65 -4.86 22.66
CA GLY A 137 22.09 -4.94 22.45
C GLY A 137 22.82 -3.62 22.71
N GLY A 138 22.37 -2.83 23.69
CA GLY A 138 22.95 -1.51 24.02
C GLY A 138 22.58 -0.38 23.05
N LEU A 139 21.79 -0.65 22.01
CA LEU A 139 21.34 0.34 21.04
C LEU A 139 19.88 0.73 21.30
N LEU A 140 19.61 2.04 21.27
CA LEU A 140 18.27 2.60 21.36
C LEU A 140 17.61 2.62 19.98
N ARG A 141 16.52 1.86 19.80
CA ARG A 141 15.76 1.75 18.55
C ARG A 141 14.45 2.51 18.67
N LYS A 142 14.26 3.55 17.85
CA LYS A 142 13.01 4.30 17.76
C LYS A 142 12.12 3.72 16.67
N TYR A 143 10.84 3.54 16.98
CA TYR A 143 9.90 2.92 16.06
C TYR A 143 9.27 3.91 15.06
N LEU A 144 9.45 5.22 15.29
CA LEU A 144 9.00 6.29 14.38
C LEU A 144 7.49 6.25 14.06
N GLY A 145 6.66 5.88 15.05
CA GLY A 145 5.21 5.71 14.88
C GLY A 145 4.77 4.36 14.31
N PHE A 146 5.70 3.50 13.94
CA PHE A 146 5.42 2.15 13.48
C PHE A 146 5.28 1.17 14.65
N ARG A 147 4.65 0.03 14.40
CA ARG A 147 4.55 -1.09 15.35
C ARG A 147 5.83 -1.91 15.45
N TYR A 148 6.72 -1.75 14.48
CA TYR A 148 8.01 -2.42 14.43
C TYR A 148 9.06 -1.50 13.79
N PHE A 149 10.26 -1.46 14.35
CA PHE A 149 11.33 -0.55 13.93
C PHE A 149 11.88 -0.83 12.52
N LEU A 150 11.64 -2.02 11.93
CA LEU A 150 12.05 -2.32 10.55
C LEU A 150 11.08 -1.80 9.49
N TYR A 151 9.81 -1.53 9.82
CA TYR A 151 8.82 -1.10 8.83
C TYR A 151 9.15 0.21 8.10
N PRO A 152 9.62 1.28 8.77
CA PRO A 152 10.02 2.50 8.07
C PRO A 152 11.08 2.22 6.99
N SER A 153 12.07 1.38 7.29
CA SER A 153 13.14 1.00 6.37
C SER A 153 12.62 0.16 5.19
N ALA A 154 11.71 -0.78 5.45
CA ALA A 154 11.08 -1.59 4.40
C ALA A 154 10.24 -0.73 3.44
N ILE A 155 9.45 0.21 3.98
CA ILE A 155 8.66 1.16 3.18
C ILE A 155 9.60 2.07 2.37
N MET A 156 10.66 2.57 2.99
CA MET A 156 11.65 3.40 2.29
C MET A 156 12.31 2.65 1.13
N PHE A 157 12.69 1.39 1.33
CA PHE A 157 13.19 0.54 0.26
C PHE A 157 12.18 0.40 -0.89
N ASN A 158 10.91 0.12 -0.58
CA ASN A 158 9.85 0.02 -1.58
C ASN A 158 9.65 1.31 -2.38
N ILE A 159 9.72 2.48 -1.72
CA ILE A 159 9.66 3.79 -2.39
C ILE A 159 10.83 3.95 -3.38
N VAL A 160 12.05 3.67 -2.95
CA VAL A 160 13.24 3.79 -3.82
C VAL A 160 13.16 2.82 -5.00
N ALA A 161 12.80 1.56 -4.74
CA ALA A 161 12.65 0.54 -5.78
C ALA A 161 11.56 0.93 -6.80
N ALA A 162 10.39 1.38 -6.32
CA ALA A 162 9.30 1.83 -7.17
C ALA A 162 9.70 3.05 -8.02
N TYR A 163 10.41 4.01 -7.43
CA TYR A 163 10.91 5.17 -8.16
C TYR A 163 11.91 4.78 -9.25
N VAL A 164 12.90 3.94 -8.93
CA VAL A 164 13.88 3.46 -9.91
C VAL A 164 13.17 2.73 -11.07
N TYR A 165 12.20 1.87 -10.75
CA TYR A 165 11.39 1.18 -11.75
C TYR A 165 10.59 2.15 -12.65
N SER A 166 9.95 3.16 -12.06
CA SER A 166 9.10 4.09 -12.82
C SER A 166 9.89 5.03 -13.73
N TYR A 167 11.08 5.47 -13.31
CA TYR A 167 11.86 6.49 -14.02
C TYR A 167 13.02 5.93 -14.84
N GLN A 168 13.57 4.77 -14.48
CA GLN A 168 14.64 4.08 -15.22
C GLN A 168 15.79 5.03 -15.59
N LYS A 169 15.98 5.34 -16.89
CA LYS A 169 17.04 6.23 -17.39
C LYS A 169 16.80 7.72 -17.09
N LYS A 170 15.62 8.10 -16.61
CA LYS A 170 15.21 9.49 -16.32
C LYS A 170 15.24 9.82 -14.82
N ILE A 171 16.07 9.11 -14.05
CA ILE A 171 16.23 9.34 -12.61
C ILE A 171 16.89 10.70 -12.36
N LYS A 172 16.30 11.49 -11.46
CA LYS A 172 16.86 12.77 -11.04
C LYS A 172 17.81 12.56 -9.86
N LEU A 173 19.06 13.01 -9.99
CA LEU A 173 20.07 12.94 -8.92
C LEU A 173 19.60 13.61 -7.63
N LEU A 174 18.91 14.74 -7.73
CA LEU A 174 18.35 15.43 -6.57
C LEU A 174 17.35 14.54 -5.79
N THR A 175 16.53 13.76 -6.50
CA THR A 175 15.59 12.84 -5.85
C THR A 175 16.31 11.71 -5.14
N LEU A 176 17.37 11.16 -5.75
CA LEU A 176 18.22 10.15 -5.09
C LEU A 176 18.90 10.71 -3.84
N PHE A 177 19.38 11.95 -3.89
CA PHE A 177 19.98 12.62 -2.74
C PHE A 177 18.98 12.80 -1.59
N LEU A 178 17.73 13.19 -1.89
CA LEU A 178 16.67 13.26 -0.88
C LEU A 178 16.35 11.89 -0.28
N PHE A 179 16.29 10.84 -1.10
CA PHE A 179 16.11 9.48 -0.62
C PHE A 179 17.27 9.01 0.24
N LEU A 180 18.51 9.37 -0.09
CA LEU A 180 19.67 9.08 0.73
C LEU A 180 19.52 9.72 2.13
N ILE A 181 19.17 11.01 2.20
CA ILE A 181 18.95 11.71 3.47
C ILE A 181 17.89 11.01 4.31
N MET A 182 16.73 10.68 3.72
CA MET A 182 15.66 10.01 4.47
C MET A 182 16.06 8.61 4.92
N THR A 183 16.79 7.87 4.09
CA THR A 183 17.27 6.52 4.41
C THR A 183 18.26 6.56 5.57
N VAL A 184 19.22 7.50 5.55
CA VAL A 184 20.17 7.71 6.65
C VAL A 184 19.43 8.14 7.92
N TYR A 185 18.46 9.05 7.82
CA TYR A 185 17.65 9.47 8.95
C TYR A 185 16.91 8.29 9.60
N ILE A 186 16.24 7.46 8.81
CA ILE A 186 15.53 6.27 9.29
C ILE A 186 16.53 5.30 9.93
N TYR A 187 17.64 5.02 9.27
CA TYR A 187 18.67 4.09 9.75
C TYR A 187 19.24 4.51 11.12
N VAL A 188 19.62 5.78 11.29
CA VAL A 188 20.18 6.30 12.55
C VAL A 188 19.16 6.24 13.69
N ASN A 189 17.87 6.42 13.42
CA ASN A 189 16.84 6.38 14.46
C ASN A 189 16.39 4.96 14.82
N THR A 190 16.34 4.06 13.84
CA THR A 190 15.80 2.70 14.02
C THR A 190 16.89 1.69 14.37
N TYR A 191 18.15 1.98 14.03
CA TYR A 191 19.25 1.00 14.02
C TYR A 191 18.80 -0.35 13.43
N ALA A 192 18.13 -0.28 12.27
CA ALA A 192 17.59 -1.42 11.54
C ALA A 192 18.71 -2.32 10.97
N LYS A 193 19.46 -2.98 11.84
CA LYS A 193 20.30 -4.13 11.51
C LYS A 193 19.57 -5.39 11.99
N LEU A 194 19.45 -6.39 11.10
CA LEU A 194 19.31 -7.76 11.58
C LEU A 194 20.63 -8.08 12.30
N SER A 195 20.51 -8.59 13.53
CA SER A 195 21.64 -9.06 14.35
C SER A 195 22.61 -9.92 13.56
#